data_AF-H8KWD7-F1
#
_entry.id   AF-H8KWD7-F1
#
_cell.length_a   1.000
_cell.length_b   1.000
_cell.length_c   1.000
_cell.angle_alpha   90.00
_cell.angle_beta   90.00
_cell.angle_gamma   90.00
#
_symmetry.space_group_name_H-M   'P 1'
#
loop_
_entity.id
_entity.type
_entity.pdbx_description
1 polymer ?
#
loop_
_entity_poly.entity_id
_entity_poly.type
_entity_poly.pdbx_seq_one_letter_code
_entity_poly.pdbx_strand_id
1 'polypeptide(L)'
;MKSIVKCAITALVLFSACSSGKQATSSKATENNQVDGIPTEWGQPIRFTDTDSGIEYAMANNDRYLFLIFRIINPQLEMKMLVSGARLWFDANGGTSEHNTIEFPLKKWDAASY
;
A
#
# COMPACT_ATOMS: atom_id res chain seq x y z
N MET A 1 -27.29 30.28 30.73
CA MET A 1 -27.77 29.04 30.06
C MET A 1 -27.45 28.98 28.56
N LYS A 2 -27.75 30.01 27.76
CA LYS A 2 -27.52 30.01 26.30
C LYS A 2 -26.04 29.87 25.86
N SER A 3 -25.08 30.36 26.66
CA SER A 3 -23.65 30.24 26.36
C SER A 3 -23.04 28.86 26.67
N ILE A 4 -23.61 28.11 27.62
CA ILE A 4 -23.13 26.75 27.97
C ILE A 4 -23.53 25.76 26.87
N VAL A 5 -24.74 25.93 26.31
CA VAL A 5 -25.24 25.10 25.20
C VAL A 5 -24.39 25.29 23.94
N LYS A 6 -23.90 26.51 23.65
CA LYS A 6 -23.01 26.78 22.51
C LYS A 6 -21.66 26.06 22.65
N CYS A 7 -21.03 26.10 23.83
CA CYS A 7 -19.77 25.39 24.08
C CYS A 7 -19.92 23.87 23.96
N ALA A 8 -21.04 23.30 24.43
CA ALA A 8 -21.30 21.87 24.31
C ALA A 8 -21.46 21.42 22.85
N ILE A 9 -22.11 22.23 22.01
CA ILE A 9 -22.28 21.95 20.58
C ILE A 9 -20.93 22.08 19.84
N THR A 10 -20.09 23.06 20.16
CA THR A 10 -18.77 23.21 19.54
C THR A 10 -17.81 22.09 19.94
N ALA A 11 -17.87 21.60 21.18
CA ALA A 11 -17.05 20.48 21.64
C ALA A 11 -17.42 19.16 20.94
N LEU A 12 -18.71 18.92 20.66
CA LEU A 12 -19.19 17.69 20.04
C LEU A 12 -18.73 17.52 18.57
N VAL A 13 -18.52 18.62 17.84
CA VAL A 13 -18.08 18.58 16.43
C VAL A 13 -16.60 18.20 16.29
N LEU A 14 -15.79 18.43 17.33
CA LEU A 14 -14.34 18.19 17.27
C LEU A 14 -13.94 16.72 17.48
N PHE A 15 -14.83 15.87 17.98
CA PHE A 15 -14.52 14.46 18.26
C PHE A 15 -14.86 13.49 17.11
N SER A 16 -15.46 13.97 16.01
CA SER A 16 -15.90 13.12 14.89
C SER A 16 -14.81 12.83 13.83
N ALA A 17 -13.56 13.24 14.06
CA ALA A 17 -12.51 13.16 13.04
C ALA A 17 -11.65 11.88 13.06
N CYS A 18 -12.12 10.79 13.69
CA CYS A 18 -11.39 9.52 13.66
C CYS A 18 -11.68 8.78 12.34
N SER A 19 -10.94 9.12 11.29
CA SER A 19 -10.91 8.38 10.03
C SER A 19 -10.25 7.02 10.24
N SER A 20 -11.00 5.93 10.04
CA SER A 20 -10.43 4.58 10.02
C SER A 20 -9.75 4.36 8.67
N GLY A 21 -8.44 4.13 8.67
CA GLY A 21 -7.69 3.81 7.46
C GLY A 21 -8.14 2.48 6.84
N LYS A 22 -8.00 2.35 5.51
CA LYS A 22 -8.20 1.06 4.81
C LYS A 22 -7.19 0.05 5.37
N GLN A 23 -7.68 -1.05 5.95
CA GLN A 23 -6.83 -2.14 6.45
C GLN A 23 -6.78 -3.26 5.42
N ALA A 24 -5.57 -3.67 5.06
CA ALA A 24 -5.32 -4.85 4.24
C ALA A 24 -4.41 -5.81 5.02
N THR A 25 -4.70 -7.10 4.91
CA THR A 25 -3.95 -8.15 5.61
C THR A 25 -3.31 -9.09 4.61
N SER A 26 -2.09 -9.53 4.92
CA SER A 26 -1.40 -10.53 4.12
C SER A 26 -1.95 -11.93 4.35
N SER A 27 -1.88 -12.79 3.33
CA SER A 27 -2.05 -14.23 3.47
C SER A 27 -0.72 -14.92 3.83
N LYS A 28 -0.78 -16.19 4.22
CA LYS A 28 0.41 -17.04 4.30
C LYS A 28 0.88 -17.34 2.86
N ALA A 29 2.17 -17.16 2.60
CA ALA A 29 2.79 -17.52 1.34
C ALA A 29 2.75 -19.05 1.16
N THR A 30 2.51 -19.45 -0.07
CA THR A 30 2.59 -20.85 -0.51
C THR A 30 3.94 -21.07 -1.22
N GLU A 31 4.30 -22.32 -1.48
CA GLU A 31 5.55 -22.65 -2.21
C GLU A 31 5.61 -22.03 -3.62
N ASN A 32 4.47 -21.58 -4.16
CA ASN A 32 4.33 -21.02 -5.50
C ASN A 32 4.41 -19.48 -5.59
N ASN A 33 4.71 -18.74 -4.52
CA ASN A 33 4.87 -17.29 -4.63
C ASN A 33 6.21 -16.92 -5.31
N GLN A 34 6.30 -17.14 -6.63
CA GLN A 34 7.43 -16.70 -7.45
C GLN A 34 7.33 -15.20 -7.74
N VAL A 35 8.47 -14.52 -7.80
CA VAL A 35 8.56 -13.08 -8.09
C VAL A 35 8.80 -12.89 -9.59
N ASP A 36 7.82 -13.28 -10.41
CA ASP A 36 7.88 -13.23 -11.88
C ASP A 36 6.87 -12.24 -12.50
N GLY A 37 5.99 -11.67 -11.67
CA GLY A 37 4.98 -10.72 -12.11
C GLY A 37 3.71 -11.36 -12.69
N ILE A 38 3.53 -12.68 -12.56
CA ILE A 38 2.35 -13.39 -13.08
C ILE A 38 1.21 -13.34 -12.03
N PRO A 39 0.09 -12.64 -12.30
CA PRO A 39 -0.94 -12.41 -11.29
C PRO A 39 -1.86 -13.61 -11.03
N THR A 40 -1.86 -14.62 -11.90
CA THR A 40 -2.74 -15.79 -11.76
C THR A 40 -2.43 -16.63 -10.52
N GLU A 41 -1.20 -16.55 -10.02
CA GLU A 41 -0.74 -17.30 -8.84
C GLU A 41 -1.23 -16.70 -7.51
N TRP A 42 -1.79 -15.49 -7.55
CA TRP A 42 -2.22 -14.72 -6.38
C TRP A 42 -3.71 -14.81 -6.09
N GLY A 43 -4.42 -15.69 -6.80
CA GLY A 43 -5.87 -15.77 -6.81
C GLY A 43 -6.50 -14.77 -7.79
N GLN A 44 -7.65 -15.14 -8.34
CA GLN A 44 -8.43 -14.30 -9.24
C GLN A 44 -9.83 -14.12 -8.66
N PRO A 45 -10.29 -12.87 -8.41
CA PRO A 45 -9.58 -11.61 -8.60
C PRO A 45 -8.45 -11.39 -7.56
N ILE A 46 -7.52 -10.48 -7.85
CA ILE A 46 -6.55 -10.01 -6.86
C ILE A 46 -7.30 -9.43 -5.65
N ARG A 47 -6.87 -9.79 -4.44
CA ARG A 47 -7.68 -9.68 -3.22
C ARG A 47 -8.11 -8.25 -2.86
N PHE A 48 -7.27 -7.26 -3.07
CA PHE A 48 -7.56 -5.88 -2.71
C PHE A 48 -7.54 -4.98 -3.94
N THR A 49 -8.38 -3.95 -3.90
CA THR A 49 -8.46 -2.92 -4.94
C THR A 49 -8.58 -1.56 -4.26
N ASP A 50 -7.71 -0.63 -4.64
CA ASP A 50 -7.92 0.78 -4.38
C ASP A 50 -8.68 1.38 -5.56
N THR A 51 -9.98 1.61 -5.36
CA THR A 51 -10.90 2.10 -6.39
C THR A 51 -10.54 3.47 -6.92
N ASP A 52 -9.89 4.30 -6.11
CA ASP A 52 -9.58 5.69 -6.45
C ASP A 52 -8.41 5.76 -7.44
N SER A 53 -7.39 4.94 -7.23
CA SER A 53 -6.21 4.87 -8.11
C SER A 53 -6.35 3.82 -9.22
N GLY A 54 -7.19 2.81 -9.06
CA GLY A 54 -7.22 1.64 -9.93
C GLY A 54 -6.00 0.74 -9.75
N ILE A 55 -5.50 0.64 -8.52
CA ILE A 55 -4.43 -0.30 -8.15
C ILE A 55 -5.08 -1.50 -7.47
N GLU A 56 -4.91 -2.67 -8.05
CA GLU A 56 -5.17 -3.92 -7.38
C GLU A 56 -3.89 -4.48 -6.75
N TYR A 57 -4.01 -5.07 -5.58
CA TYR A 57 -2.85 -5.58 -4.86
C TYR A 57 -3.19 -6.77 -3.97
N ALA A 58 -2.18 -7.60 -3.73
CA ALA A 58 -2.22 -8.66 -2.74
C ALA A 58 -0.86 -8.78 -2.05
N MET A 59 -0.89 -9.36 -0.86
CA MET A 59 0.28 -9.50 0.00
C MET A 59 0.28 -10.91 0.58
N ALA A 60 1.43 -11.54 0.57
CA ALA A 60 1.65 -12.85 1.17
C ALA A 60 2.94 -12.81 1.98
N ASN A 61 3.03 -13.55 3.09
CA ASN A 61 4.26 -13.60 3.88
C ASN A 61 4.63 -15.02 4.31
N ASN A 62 5.91 -15.22 4.57
CA ASN A 62 6.40 -16.36 5.34
C ASN A 62 7.37 -15.84 6.42
N ASP A 63 8.05 -16.76 7.11
CA ASP A 63 8.99 -16.44 8.21
C ASP A 63 10.18 -15.55 7.79
N ARG A 64 10.41 -15.35 6.48
CA ARG A 64 11.56 -14.62 5.94
C ARG A 64 11.20 -13.46 5.01
N TYR A 65 10.12 -13.56 4.25
CA TYR A 65 9.81 -12.64 3.15
C TYR A 65 8.36 -12.15 3.21
N LEU A 66 8.19 -10.87 2.88
CA LEU A 66 6.92 -10.28 2.49
C LEU A 66 6.90 -10.17 0.96
N PHE A 67 5.94 -10.84 0.33
CA PHE A 67 5.70 -10.81 -1.09
C PHE A 67 4.55 -9.86 -1.38
N LEU A 68 4.70 -9.08 -2.45
CA LEU A 68 3.73 -8.08 -2.88
C LEU A 68 3.49 -8.23 -4.38
N ILE A 69 2.24 -8.07 -4.80
CA ILE A 69 1.89 -7.91 -6.22
C ILE A 69 1.01 -6.67 -6.37
N PHE A 70 1.27 -5.91 -7.42
CA PHE A 70 0.47 -4.75 -7.82
C PHE A 70 0.08 -4.92 -9.28
N ARG A 71 -1.22 -4.78 -9.57
CA ARG A 71 -1.77 -4.73 -10.92
C ARG A 71 -2.42 -3.37 -11.12
N ILE A 72 -1.90 -2.60 -12.06
CA ILE A 72 -2.42 -1.28 -12.39
C ILE A 72 -3.44 -1.45 -13.51
N ILE A 73 -4.72 -1.20 -13.22
CA ILE A 73 -5.81 -1.31 -14.21
C ILE A 73 -6.15 0.05 -14.84
N ASN A 74 -5.64 1.15 -14.27
CA ASN A 74 -5.79 2.51 -14.79
C ASN A 74 -4.65 2.84 -15.77
N PRO A 75 -4.91 2.98 -17.08
CA PRO A 75 -3.87 3.21 -18.09
C PRO A 75 -3.11 4.53 -17.90
N GLN A 76 -3.77 5.57 -17.38
CA GLN A 76 -3.12 6.86 -17.13
C GLN A 76 -2.12 6.75 -15.97
N LEU A 77 -2.48 5.99 -14.92
CA LEU A 77 -1.59 5.73 -13.81
C LEU A 77 -0.42 4.82 -14.21
N GLU A 78 -0.69 3.78 -15.01
CA GLU A 78 0.33 2.89 -15.55
C GLU A 78 1.39 3.69 -16.33
N MET A 79 0.95 4.53 -17.28
CA MET A 79 1.86 5.39 -18.04
C MET A 79 2.61 6.38 -17.15
N LYS A 80 1.96 6.92 -16.13
CA LYS A 80 2.62 7.79 -15.15
C LYS A 80 3.73 7.04 -14.40
N MET A 81 3.49 5.81 -13.96
CA MET A 81 4.49 4.98 -13.28
C MET A 81 5.66 4.61 -14.22
N LEU A 82 5.38 4.33 -15.50
CA LEU A 82 6.43 4.04 -16.48
C LEU A 82 7.34 5.24 -16.77
N VAL A 83 6.77 6.46 -16.82
CA VAL A 83 7.52 7.68 -17.17
C VAL A 83 8.18 8.33 -15.95
N SER A 84 7.46 8.45 -14.83
CA SER A 84 7.92 9.16 -13.63
C SER A 84 8.47 8.23 -12.55
N GLY A 85 8.32 6.92 -12.73
CA GLY A 85 8.66 5.92 -11.72
C GLY A 85 7.58 5.74 -10.67
N ALA A 86 7.82 4.83 -9.74
CA ALA A 86 7.02 4.60 -8.56
C ALA A 86 7.93 4.33 -7.35
N ARG A 87 7.42 4.64 -6.16
CA ARG A 87 8.12 4.38 -4.90
C ARG A 87 7.17 3.66 -3.95
N LEU A 88 7.59 2.50 -3.49
CA LEU A 88 6.94 1.77 -2.41
C LEU A 88 7.80 1.92 -1.17
N TRP A 89 7.22 2.38 -0.07
CA TRP A 89 7.88 2.41 1.22
C TRP A 89 7.12 1.54 2.21
N PHE A 90 7.83 0.95 3.17
CA PHE A 90 7.21 0.21 4.26
C PHE A 90 8.01 0.35 5.56
N ASP A 91 7.31 0.31 6.69
CA ASP A 91 7.90 0.35 8.03
C ASP A 91 7.64 -1.00 8.72
N ALA A 92 8.70 -1.80 8.85
CA ALA A 92 8.61 -3.12 9.49
C ALA A 92 8.34 -3.04 11.00
N ASN A 93 8.57 -1.88 11.63
CA ASN A 93 8.37 -1.66 13.06
C ASN A 93 7.00 -1.04 13.38
N GLY A 94 6.15 -0.83 12.37
CA GLY A 94 4.83 -0.22 12.54
C GLY A 94 4.86 1.29 12.82
N GLY A 95 5.99 1.96 12.54
CA GLY A 95 6.09 3.41 12.56
C GLY A 95 5.58 4.08 11.28
N THR A 96 5.82 5.38 11.16
CA THR A 96 5.46 6.19 9.98
C THR A 96 6.69 6.57 9.15
N SER A 97 7.80 5.85 9.30
CA SER A 97 9.09 6.25 8.76
C SER A 97 9.32 5.62 7.37
N GLU A 98 9.64 6.45 6.38
CA GLU A 98 9.87 6.02 4.98
C GLU A 98 11.28 5.39 4.80
N HIS A 99 11.71 4.52 5.70
CA HIS A 99 13.09 4.01 5.70
C HIS A 99 13.34 2.87 4.71
N ASN A 100 12.39 1.93 4.54
CA ASN A 100 12.56 0.82 3.59
C ASN A 100 11.84 1.15 2.29
N THR A 101 12.60 1.51 1.27
CA THR A 101 12.07 1.99 -0.01
C THR A 101 12.45 1.07 -1.17
N ILE A 102 11.48 0.74 -2.01
CA ILE A 102 11.65 0.09 -3.31
C ILE A 102 11.24 1.09 -4.39
N GLU A 103 12.13 1.35 -5.35
CA GLU A 103 11.89 2.26 -6.46
C GLU A 103 11.70 1.50 -7.78
N PHE A 104 10.75 1.93 -8.59
CA PHE A 104 10.53 1.50 -9.96
C PHE A 104 10.74 2.69 -10.92
N PRO A 105 11.34 2.50 -12.10
CA PRO A 105 12.07 1.29 -12.51
C PRO A 105 13.25 1.03 -11.56
N LEU A 106 13.58 -0.25 -11.37
CA LEU A 106 14.72 -0.62 -10.53
C LEU A 106 15.97 0.06 -11.09
N LYS A 107 16.68 0.81 -10.24
CA LYS A 107 18.00 1.33 -10.60
C LYS A 107 18.88 0.15 -10.96
N LYS A 108 19.66 0.30 -12.04
CA LYS A 108 20.61 -0.72 -12.47
C LYS A 108 21.51 -1.08 -11.28
N TRP A 109 21.62 -2.37 -10.98
CA TRP A 109 22.51 -2.87 -9.95
C TRP A 109 23.96 -2.58 -10.35
N ASP A 110 24.54 -1.50 -9.83
CA ASP A 110 25.96 -1.20 -9.98
C ASP A 110 26.73 -1.85 -8.83
N ALA A 111 27.34 -3.00 -9.13
CA ALA A 111 28.14 -3.81 -8.21
C ALA A 111 29.38 -3.09 -7.62
N ALA A 112 29.60 -1.81 -7.93
CA ALA A 112 30.72 -1.00 -7.48
C ALA A 112 30.41 -0.11 -6.26
N SER A 113 29.24 -0.24 -5.63
CA SER A 113 28.79 0.67 -4.55
C SER A 113 28.83 0.08 -3.13
N TYR A 114 29.59 -1.00 -2.90
CA TYR A 114 29.90 -1.54 -1.57
C TYR A 114 31.40 -1.82 -1.44
#